data_AF-A0A6J4SRV6-F1
#
_entry.id   AF-A0A6J4SRV6-F1
#
_cell.length_a   1.000
_cell.length_b   1.000
_cell.length_c   1.000
_cell.angle_alpha   90.00
_cell.angle_beta   90.00
_cell.angle_gamma   90.00
#
_symmetry.space_group_name_H-M   'P 1'
#
loop_
_entity.id
_entity.type
_entity.pdbx_description
1 polymer ?
#
loop_
_entity_poly.entity_id
_entity_poly.type
_entity_poly.pdbx_seq_one_letter_code
_entity_poly.pdbx_strand_id
1 'polypeptide(L)'
;MQRRAFVVVLDACGMGALPDAADYGDAGAHTLGHLSQAVGGLRLPTLERLGLGSICPIEGVRPAAEPVCHGRLGALGYGKDSTAGHWELMGLVADTPPPTYPEGFPGEVLAAISRIAGRGVICNRPYNGIAAIEDYGASHVESGDLIVYTSQDSVLQIAAHIDVIPPDELYRICREVRAVMRGPHAVGRVIARPFSGASDGFARTDGRHDYAVAPSRP
;
A
#
# COMPACT_ATOMS: atom_id res chain seq x y z
N MET A 1 38.78 1.27 11.43
CA MET A 1 37.60 0.41 11.16
C MET A 1 36.46 1.32 10.75
N GLN A 2 35.80 1.11 9.61
CA GLN A 2 34.63 1.93 9.24
C GLN A 2 33.49 1.64 10.23
N ARG A 3 32.87 2.71 10.75
CA ARG A 3 31.66 2.60 11.58
C ARG A 3 30.52 2.12 10.67
N ARG A 4 29.76 1.13 11.14
CA ARG A 4 28.62 0.55 10.41
C ARG A 4 27.38 0.64 11.28
N ALA A 5 26.23 0.88 10.65
CA ALA A 5 24.93 0.76 11.27
C ALA A 5 24.12 -0.33 10.55
N PHE A 6 23.33 -1.09 11.31
CA PHE A 6 22.37 -2.04 10.78
C PHE A 6 20.98 -1.53 11.13
N VAL A 7 20.18 -1.23 10.12
CA VAL A 7 18.79 -0.81 10.27
C VAL A 7 17.92 -1.99 9.85
N VAL A 8 17.05 -2.44 10.76
CA VAL A 8 16.12 -3.56 10.53
C VAL A 8 14.71 -3.03 10.71
N VAL A 9 13.90 -3.14 9.66
CA VAL A 9 12.49 -2.78 9.67
C VAL A 9 11.66 -4.06 9.75
N LEU A 10 10.87 -4.19 10.81
CA LEU A 10 9.82 -5.21 10.90
C LEU A 10 8.54 -4.60 10.33
N ASP A 11 8.29 -4.82 9.04
CA ASP A 11 7.18 -4.17 8.33
C ASP A 11 5.83 -4.51 8.99
N ALA A 12 4.94 -3.51 9.06
CA ALA A 12 3.63 -3.54 9.71
C ALA A 12 3.60 -3.91 11.21
N CYS A 13 4.75 -3.96 11.89
CA CYS A 13 4.85 -4.34 13.31
C CYS A 13 4.54 -3.18 14.28
N GLY A 14 3.29 -2.70 14.26
CA GLY A 14 2.83 -1.54 15.03
C GLY A 14 2.76 -1.75 16.56
N MET A 15 3.03 -0.69 17.32
CA MET A 15 3.06 -0.69 18.80
C MET A 15 2.02 0.27 19.41
N GLY A 16 0.78 0.19 18.90
CA GLY A 16 -0.35 0.99 19.36
C GLY A 16 -0.69 2.15 18.44
N ALA A 17 -1.88 2.74 18.67
CA ALA A 17 -2.42 3.85 17.91
C ALA A 17 -1.64 5.14 18.20
N LEU A 18 -1.39 5.95 17.17
CA LEU A 18 -0.88 7.31 17.30
C LEU A 18 -2.03 8.29 17.62
N PRO A 19 -1.74 9.52 18.07
CA PRO A 19 -2.77 10.50 18.41
C PRO A 19 -3.76 10.82 17.27
N ASP A 20 -3.31 10.72 16.03
CA ASP A 20 -4.05 10.96 14.79
C ASP A 20 -4.71 9.70 14.21
N ALA A 21 -4.63 8.55 14.88
CA ALA A 21 -5.12 7.27 14.32
C ALA A 21 -6.62 7.30 13.96
N ALA A 22 -7.43 8.13 14.64
CA ALA A 22 -8.85 8.29 14.32
C ALA A 22 -9.08 8.88 12.91
N ASP A 23 -8.19 9.75 12.43
CA ASP A 23 -8.26 10.36 11.10
C ASP A 23 -8.07 9.31 9.99
N TYR A 24 -7.44 8.18 10.33
CA TYR A 24 -7.24 7.03 9.46
C TYR A 24 -8.24 5.89 9.69
N GLY A 25 -9.21 6.08 10.59
CA GLY A 25 -10.15 5.02 11.01
C GLY A 25 -9.54 3.92 11.87
N ASP A 26 -8.33 4.14 12.42
CA ASP A 26 -7.55 3.14 13.16
C ASP A 26 -7.55 3.40 14.68
N ALA A 27 -8.59 4.07 15.20
CA ALA A 27 -8.72 4.32 16.63
C ALA A 27 -8.65 3.01 17.42
N GLY A 28 -7.71 2.92 18.37
CA GLY A 28 -7.49 1.72 19.19
C GLY A 28 -6.65 0.61 18.53
N ALA A 29 -6.09 0.83 17.33
CA ALA A 29 -5.21 -0.15 16.70
C ALA A 29 -3.99 -0.46 17.59
N HIS A 30 -3.67 -1.75 17.76
CA HIS A 30 -2.48 -2.17 18.53
C HIS A 30 -1.96 -3.53 18.04
N THR A 31 -1.21 -3.56 16.94
CA THR A 31 -0.76 -4.81 16.29
C THR A 31 -0.06 -5.79 17.24
N LEU A 32 1.04 -5.40 17.88
CA LEU A 32 1.80 -6.30 18.78
C LEU A 32 0.98 -6.71 20.02
N GLY A 33 0.20 -5.79 20.59
CA GLY A 33 -0.62 -6.03 21.77
C GLY A 33 -1.72 -7.04 21.47
N HIS A 34 -2.56 -6.77 20.46
CA HIS A 34 -3.63 -7.68 20.04
C HIS A 34 -3.10 -9.04 19.57
N LEU A 35 -1.97 -9.06 18.84
CA LEU A 35 -1.33 -10.32 18.47
C LEU A 35 -0.92 -11.12 19.71
N SER A 36 -0.26 -10.48 20.68
CA SER A 36 0.19 -11.17 21.89
C SER A 36 -0.96 -11.77 22.69
N GLN A 37 -2.09 -11.07 22.79
CA GLN A 37 -3.30 -11.58 23.44
C GLN A 37 -3.91 -12.75 22.67
N ALA A 38 -4.03 -12.62 21.35
CA ALA A 38 -4.65 -13.63 20.50
C ALA A 38 -3.91 -14.97 20.53
N VAL A 39 -2.58 -14.96 20.73
CA VAL A 39 -1.77 -16.20 20.78
C VAL A 39 -1.43 -16.67 22.20
N GLY A 40 -1.95 -16.02 23.25
CA GLY A 40 -1.65 -16.37 24.64
C GLY A 40 -0.21 -16.06 25.07
N GLY A 41 0.37 -15.03 24.47
CA GLY A 41 1.71 -14.52 24.74
C GLY A 41 2.72 -14.78 23.63
N LEU A 42 3.62 -13.82 23.42
CA LEU A 42 4.73 -13.92 22.47
C LEU A 42 6.00 -14.39 23.18
N ARG A 43 6.79 -15.23 22.51
CA ARG A 43 8.11 -15.65 22.98
C ARG A 43 9.22 -14.94 22.20
N LEU A 44 9.63 -13.77 22.67
CA LEU A 44 10.62 -12.92 22.00
C LEU A 44 11.84 -12.62 22.90
N PRO A 45 12.62 -13.64 23.34
CA PRO A 45 13.64 -13.47 24.38
C PRO A 45 14.73 -12.44 24.03
N THR A 46 15.06 -12.30 22.74
CA THR A 46 16.04 -11.30 22.29
C THR A 46 15.48 -9.89 22.35
N LEU A 47 14.25 -9.67 21.86
CA LEU A 47 13.62 -8.35 21.89
C LEU A 47 13.18 -7.97 23.31
N GLU A 48 12.79 -8.94 24.13
CA GLU A 48 12.59 -8.80 25.58
C GLU A 48 13.84 -8.17 26.21
N ARG A 49 15.01 -8.80 26.03
CA ARG A 49 16.28 -8.29 26.58
C ARG A 49 16.67 -6.92 26.04
N LEU A 50 16.34 -6.60 24.79
CA LEU A 50 16.60 -5.27 24.22
C LEU A 50 15.66 -4.19 24.77
N GLY A 51 14.55 -4.55 25.41
CA GLY A 51 13.64 -3.61 26.05
C GLY A 51 12.29 -3.43 25.34
N LEU A 52 11.89 -4.34 24.44
CA LEU A 52 10.60 -4.26 23.76
C LEU A 52 9.42 -4.19 24.76
N GLY A 53 9.43 -5.07 25.77
CA GLY A 53 8.42 -5.09 26.83
C GLY A 53 8.51 -3.91 27.81
N SER A 54 9.56 -3.08 27.72
CA SER A 54 9.70 -1.85 28.50
C SER A 54 9.01 -0.64 27.83
N ILE A 55 8.68 -0.73 26.53
CA ILE A 55 8.01 0.35 25.79
C ILE A 55 6.51 0.38 26.12
N CYS A 56 5.85 -0.78 26.03
CA CYS A 56 4.45 -0.98 26.42
C CYS A 56 4.21 -2.44 26.82
N PRO A 57 3.13 -2.74 27.56
CA PRO A 57 2.77 -4.11 27.90
C PRO A 57 2.54 -4.96 26.65
N ILE A 58 3.21 -6.11 26.58
CA ILE A 58 3.03 -7.15 25.56
C ILE A 58 2.96 -8.49 26.29
N GLU A 59 1.92 -9.27 26.04
CA GLU A 59 1.75 -10.55 26.73
C GLU A 59 2.90 -11.51 26.37
N GLY A 60 3.52 -12.13 27.37
CA GLY A 60 4.68 -13.01 27.19
C GLY A 60 6.05 -12.31 27.03
N VAL A 61 6.09 -10.98 26.95
CA VAL A 61 7.33 -10.20 26.84
C VAL A 61 7.45 -9.23 28.02
N ARG A 62 8.36 -9.54 28.93
CA ARG A 62 8.53 -8.77 30.17
C ARG A 62 9.37 -7.50 29.95
N PRO A 63 9.25 -6.48 30.81
CA PRO A 63 10.22 -5.39 30.85
C PRO A 63 11.65 -5.92 31.09
N ALA A 64 12.63 -5.39 30.37
CA ALA A 64 14.03 -5.74 30.57
C ALA A 64 14.56 -5.12 31.87
N ALA A 65 15.40 -5.85 32.60
CA ALA A 65 16.11 -5.31 33.76
C ALA A 65 17.14 -4.24 33.36
N GLU A 66 17.83 -4.44 32.23
CA GLU A 66 18.86 -3.54 31.69
C GLU A 66 18.63 -3.35 30.18
N PRO A 67 17.64 -2.54 29.77
CA PRO A 67 17.34 -2.35 28.35
C PRO A 67 18.42 -1.53 27.63
N VAL A 68 18.51 -1.68 26.31
CA VAL A 68 19.27 -0.73 25.49
C VAL A 68 18.48 0.59 25.34
N CYS A 69 19.00 1.56 24.57
CA CYS A 69 18.19 2.71 24.18
C CYS A 69 16.96 2.21 23.40
N HIS A 70 15.78 2.50 23.92
CA HIS A 70 14.51 2.02 23.39
C HIS A 70 13.46 3.13 23.50
N GLY A 71 12.41 2.99 22.71
CA GLY A 71 11.30 3.93 22.69
C GLY A 71 10.35 3.60 21.55
N ARG A 72 9.31 4.42 21.44
CA ARG A 72 8.35 4.38 20.35
C ARG A 72 8.49 5.66 19.53
N LEU A 73 8.51 5.53 18.21
CA LEU A 73 8.47 6.65 17.29
C LEU A 73 7.02 6.90 16.87
N GLY A 74 6.64 8.17 16.77
CA GLY A 74 5.44 8.60 16.08
C GLY A 74 5.81 9.13 14.70
N ALA A 75 4.99 8.83 13.69
CA ALA A 75 5.15 9.40 12.37
C ALA A 75 4.92 10.93 12.45
N LEU A 76 5.73 11.67 11.70
CA LEU A 76 5.64 13.11 11.53
C LEU A 76 4.83 13.49 10.28
N GLY A 77 4.97 12.71 9.21
CA GLY A 77 4.33 12.95 7.93
C GLY A 77 2.92 12.36 7.83
N TYR A 78 2.29 12.63 6.70
CA TYR A 78 0.98 12.07 6.38
C TYR A 78 1.09 10.69 5.73
N GLY A 79 0.06 9.88 5.95
CA GLY A 79 -0.08 8.56 5.34
C GLY A 79 0.45 7.43 6.23
N LYS A 80 -0.10 6.23 5.98
CA LYS A 80 0.25 5.00 6.71
C LYS A 80 0.77 3.89 5.78
N ASP A 81 1.16 4.26 4.56
CA ASP A 81 1.66 3.30 3.56
C ASP A 81 3.18 3.08 3.70
N SER A 82 3.66 1.93 3.23
CA SER A 82 5.07 1.55 3.36
C SER A 82 6.04 2.58 2.76
N THR A 83 5.68 3.25 1.67
CA THR A 83 6.56 4.25 1.04
C THR A 83 6.78 5.44 1.95
N ALA A 84 5.71 6.03 2.49
CA ALA A 84 5.80 7.18 3.39
C ALA A 84 6.63 6.86 4.64
N GLY A 85 6.38 5.71 5.29
CA GLY A 85 7.13 5.30 6.48
C GLY A 85 8.63 5.09 6.22
N HIS A 86 8.99 4.45 5.10
CA HIS A 86 10.41 4.24 4.76
C HIS A 86 11.11 5.55 4.36
N TRP A 87 10.41 6.47 3.71
CA TRP A 87 10.94 7.79 3.39
C TRP A 87 11.23 8.59 4.65
N GLU A 88 10.30 8.60 5.61
CA GLU A 88 10.48 9.31 6.86
C GLU A 88 11.66 8.75 7.68
N LEU A 89 11.79 7.42 7.74
CA LEU A 89 12.96 6.76 8.35
C LEU A 89 14.29 7.21 7.73
N MET A 90 14.29 7.52 6.43
CA MET A 90 15.46 8.00 5.69
C MET A 90 15.59 9.53 5.66
N GLY A 91 14.74 10.27 6.40
CA GLY A 91 14.83 11.72 6.55
C GLY A 91 13.95 12.53 5.58
N LEU A 92 13.01 11.89 4.90
CA LEU A 92 12.04 12.53 4.01
C LEU A 92 10.63 12.46 4.61
N VAL A 93 10.19 13.57 5.22
CA VAL A 93 8.82 13.74 5.69
C VAL A 93 7.98 14.31 4.56
N ALA A 94 6.83 13.72 4.29
CA ALA A 94 5.88 14.25 3.31
C ALA A 94 5.13 15.47 3.88
N ASP A 95 5.21 16.61 3.19
CA ASP A 95 4.55 17.85 3.62
C ASP A 95 3.02 17.83 3.42
N THR A 96 2.54 16.95 2.54
CA THR A 96 1.12 16.82 2.19
C THR A 96 0.69 15.37 2.11
N PRO A 97 -0.58 15.06 2.45
CA PRO A 97 -1.12 13.72 2.28
C PRO A 97 -1.18 13.36 0.79
N PRO A 98 -0.85 12.10 0.43
CA PRO A 98 -1.04 11.65 -0.93
C PRO A 98 -2.56 11.56 -1.24
N PRO A 99 -3.00 11.88 -2.47
CA PRO A 99 -4.42 11.97 -2.79
C PRO A 99 -5.08 10.59 -2.74
N THR A 100 -6.26 10.53 -2.12
CA THR A 100 -7.15 9.35 -2.10
C THR A 100 -8.41 9.61 -2.92
N TYR A 101 -9.08 8.56 -3.38
CA TYR A 101 -10.21 8.64 -4.29
C TYR A 101 -11.41 7.80 -3.80
N PRO A 102 -12.06 8.18 -2.68
CA PRO A 102 -13.16 7.41 -2.10
C PRO A 102 -14.38 7.29 -3.03
N GLU A 103 -14.59 8.28 -3.90
CA GLU A 103 -15.68 8.29 -4.90
C GLU A 103 -15.18 7.89 -6.32
N GLY A 104 -13.98 7.30 -6.41
CA GLY A 104 -13.32 7.03 -7.69
C GLY A 104 -12.53 8.22 -8.24
N PHE A 105 -11.83 7.98 -9.35
CA PHE A 105 -11.04 9.00 -10.03
C PHE A 105 -11.94 9.98 -10.80
N PRO A 106 -11.59 11.27 -10.84
CA PRO A 106 -12.36 12.26 -11.55
C PRO A 106 -12.22 12.12 -13.07
N GLY A 107 -13.16 12.71 -13.82
CA GLY A 107 -13.28 12.51 -15.26
C GLY A 107 -12.02 12.87 -16.05
N GLU A 108 -11.26 13.88 -15.63
CA GLU A 108 -10.00 14.25 -16.26
C GLU A 108 -8.91 13.19 -16.14
N VAL A 109 -8.86 12.46 -15.00
CA VAL A 109 -7.94 11.33 -14.79
C VAL A 109 -8.35 10.17 -15.68
N LEU A 110 -9.65 9.83 -15.72
CA LEU A 110 -10.17 8.78 -16.58
C LEU A 110 -9.90 9.07 -18.06
N ALA A 111 -10.16 10.29 -18.50
CA ALA A 111 -9.90 10.72 -19.88
C ALA A 111 -8.41 10.64 -20.24
N ALA A 112 -7.50 10.93 -19.29
CA ALA A 112 -6.07 10.75 -19.49
C ALA A 112 -5.69 9.27 -19.65
N ILE A 113 -6.22 8.40 -18.78
CA ILE A 113 -6.00 6.94 -18.87
C ILE A 113 -6.52 6.39 -20.20
N SER A 114 -7.75 6.75 -20.58
CA SER A 114 -8.34 6.30 -21.84
C SER A 114 -7.54 6.74 -23.06
N ARG A 115 -7.01 7.97 -23.05
CA ARG A 115 -6.14 8.46 -24.14
C ARG A 115 -4.83 7.70 -24.23
N ILE A 116 -4.21 7.36 -23.10
CA ILE A 116 -2.95 6.59 -23.02
C ILE A 116 -3.17 5.14 -23.48
N ALA A 117 -4.29 4.55 -23.05
CA ALA A 117 -4.63 3.16 -23.35
C ALA A 117 -5.22 2.97 -24.75
N GLY A 118 -5.79 4.02 -25.35
CA GLY A 118 -6.60 3.92 -26.56
C GLY A 118 -7.90 3.14 -26.35
N ARG A 119 -8.40 3.07 -25.11
CA ARG A 119 -9.49 2.18 -24.66
C ARG A 119 -10.36 2.90 -23.63
N GLY A 120 -11.60 2.47 -23.43
CA GLY A 120 -12.44 2.97 -22.35
C GLY A 120 -11.98 2.51 -20.97
N VAL A 121 -12.71 2.94 -19.95
CA VAL A 121 -12.47 2.58 -18.55
C VAL A 121 -13.78 2.16 -17.90
N ILE A 122 -13.74 1.06 -17.15
CA ILE A 122 -14.85 0.53 -16.35
C ILE A 122 -14.46 0.43 -14.86
N CYS A 123 -15.46 0.19 -14.00
CA CYS A 123 -15.39 0.18 -12.52
C CYS A 123 -15.27 1.55 -11.83
N ASN A 124 -14.13 2.23 -11.93
CA ASN A 124 -13.80 3.52 -11.30
C ASN A 124 -14.35 3.76 -9.88
N ARG A 125 -13.96 2.92 -8.91
CA ARG A 125 -14.32 3.10 -7.49
C ARG A 125 -13.33 2.38 -6.57
N PRO A 126 -13.32 2.65 -5.24
CA PRO A 126 -12.64 1.77 -4.30
C PRO A 126 -13.20 0.36 -4.41
N TYR A 127 -12.34 -0.63 -4.66
CA TYR A 127 -12.80 -1.99 -4.92
C TYR A 127 -11.83 -3.07 -4.47
N ASN A 128 -12.36 -4.22 -4.06
CA ASN A 128 -11.55 -5.41 -3.83
C ASN A 128 -11.04 -5.94 -5.17
N GLY A 129 -9.73 -6.20 -5.30
CA GLY A 129 -9.14 -6.58 -6.59
C GLY A 129 -9.60 -7.93 -7.14
N ILE A 130 -10.03 -8.87 -6.30
CA ILE A 130 -10.60 -10.16 -6.75
C ILE A 130 -12.05 -9.93 -7.21
N ALA A 131 -12.85 -9.25 -6.40
CA ALA A 131 -14.21 -8.88 -6.80
C ALA A 131 -14.22 -8.02 -8.09
N ALA A 132 -13.21 -7.16 -8.29
CA ALA A 132 -13.09 -6.32 -9.48
C ALA A 132 -13.04 -7.14 -10.77
N ILE A 133 -12.22 -8.19 -10.77
CA ILE A 133 -12.07 -9.05 -11.94
C ILE A 133 -13.25 -10.01 -12.09
N GLU A 134 -13.89 -10.43 -10.98
CA GLU A 134 -15.11 -11.24 -11.03
C GLU A 134 -16.28 -10.45 -11.66
N ASP A 135 -16.52 -9.22 -11.20
CA ASP A 135 -17.67 -8.42 -11.63
C ASP A 135 -17.50 -7.76 -13.00
N TYR A 136 -16.27 -7.35 -13.34
CA TYR A 136 -15.99 -6.59 -14.57
C TYR A 136 -15.14 -7.35 -15.58
N GLY A 137 -14.65 -8.56 -15.26
CA GLY A 137 -13.79 -9.34 -16.15
C GLY A 137 -14.46 -9.70 -17.47
N ALA A 138 -15.74 -10.11 -17.43
CA ALA A 138 -16.50 -10.41 -18.64
C ALA A 138 -16.66 -9.18 -19.54
N SER A 139 -17.05 -8.02 -18.97
CA SER A 139 -17.16 -6.76 -19.72
C SER A 139 -15.82 -6.28 -20.28
N HIS A 140 -14.73 -6.46 -19.55
CA HIS A 140 -13.38 -6.18 -20.04
C HIS A 140 -13.01 -7.07 -21.22
N VAL A 141 -13.29 -8.37 -21.15
CA VAL A 141 -12.98 -9.32 -22.23
C VAL A 141 -13.78 -9.00 -23.50
N GLU A 142 -15.04 -8.57 -23.35
CA GLU A 142 -15.90 -8.20 -24.48
C GLU A 142 -15.51 -6.86 -25.12
N SER A 143 -15.28 -5.83 -24.31
CA SER A 143 -15.04 -4.45 -24.78
C SER A 143 -13.58 -4.13 -25.05
N GLY A 144 -12.66 -4.76 -24.32
CA GLY A 144 -11.26 -4.34 -24.23
C GLY A 144 -11.02 -3.13 -23.33
N ASP A 145 -12.01 -2.63 -22.59
CA ASP A 145 -11.88 -1.45 -21.70
C ASP A 145 -11.16 -1.78 -20.40
N LEU A 146 -10.30 -0.88 -19.91
CA LEU A 146 -9.52 -1.13 -18.69
C LEU A 146 -10.40 -1.16 -17.43
N ILE A 147 -10.18 -2.15 -16.56
CA ILE A 147 -10.75 -2.15 -15.22
C ILE A 147 -9.87 -1.27 -14.33
N VAL A 148 -10.34 -0.05 -14.04
CA VAL A 148 -9.61 0.90 -13.17
C VAL A 148 -10.30 0.98 -11.83
N TYR A 149 -9.55 0.80 -10.75
CA TYR A 149 -10.07 0.86 -9.40
C TYR A 149 -9.00 1.37 -8.42
N THR A 150 -9.43 1.69 -7.20
CA THR A 150 -8.56 2.18 -6.12
C THR A 150 -8.84 1.44 -4.81
N SER A 151 -8.23 1.89 -3.71
CA SER A 151 -8.44 1.38 -2.36
C SER A 151 -8.56 2.55 -1.38
N GLN A 152 -8.47 2.27 -0.08
CA GLN A 152 -8.37 3.33 0.93
C GLN A 152 -7.01 4.06 0.87
N ASP A 153 -5.96 3.37 0.41
CA ASP A 153 -4.64 3.98 0.20
C ASP A 153 -4.58 4.76 -1.12
N SER A 154 -3.59 5.65 -1.23
CA SER A 154 -3.29 6.42 -2.43
C SER A 154 -2.69 5.55 -3.55
N VAL A 155 -3.54 4.77 -4.21
CA VAL A 155 -3.15 3.87 -5.30
C VAL A 155 -4.12 3.93 -6.47
N LEU A 156 -3.61 3.74 -7.68
CA LEU A 156 -4.38 3.50 -8.90
C LEU A 156 -4.05 2.10 -9.40
N GLN A 157 -5.06 1.24 -9.52
CA GLN A 157 -4.90 -0.13 -9.97
C GLN A 157 -5.57 -0.30 -11.34
N ILE A 158 -4.86 -0.93 -12.27
CA ILE A 158 -5.33 -1.22 -13.63
C ILE A 158 -5.28 -2.73 -13.83
N ALA A 159 -6.44 -3.36 -13.95
CA ALA A 159 -6.56 -4.77 -14.26
C ALA A 159 -6.95 -4.99 -15.72
N ALA A 160 -6.33 -6.00 -16.34
CA ALA A 160 -6.63 -6.42 -17.69
C ALA A 160 -6.37 -7.92 -17.86
N HIS A 161 -7.19 -8.56 -18.69
CA HIS A 161 -7.06 -9.97 -19.03
C HIS A 161 -5.89 -10.15 -20.00
N ILE A 162 -5.02 -11.11 -19.72
CA ILE A 162 -3.75 -11.28 -20.45
C ILE A 162 -3.93 -11.56 -21.95
N ASP A 163 -5.06 -12.16 -22.35
CA ASP A 163 -5.35 -12.45 -23.76
C ASP A 163 -5.96 -11.25 -24.52
N VAL A 164 -6.41 -10.23 -23.79
CA VAL A 164 -7.05 -9.02 -24.36
C VAL A 164 -6.04 -7.88 -24.42
N ILE A 165 -5.28 -7.70 -23.34
CA ILE A 165 -4.17 -6.76 -23.23
C ILE A 165 -2.96 -7.52 -22.68
N PRO A 166 -1.96 -7.82 -23.53
CA PRO A 166 -0.76 -8.51 -23.09
C PRO A 166 -0.06 -7.77 -21.95
N PRO A 167 0.60 -8.47 -21.01
CA PRO A 167 1.25 -7.86 -19.86
C PRO A 167 2.19 -6.70 -20.21
N ASP A 168 2.98 -6.81 -21.28
CA ASP A 168 3.90 -5.75 -21.71
C ASP A 168 3.18 -4.45 -22.12
N GLU A 169 1.99 -4.58 -22.74
CA GLU A 169 1.14 -3.43 -23.07
C GLU A 169 0.54 -2.83 -21.79
N LEU A 170 0.04 -3.65 -20.86
CA LEU A 170 -0.46 -3.19 -19.57
C LEU A 170 0.63 -2.44 -18.77
N TYR A 171 1.86 -2.97 -18.76
CA TYR A 171 3.01 -2.33 -18.11
C TYR A 171 3.35 -1.00 -18.76
N ARG A 172 3.33 -0.92 -20.09
CA ARG A 172 3.51 0.34 -20.81
C ARG A 172 2.43 1.36 -20.40
N ILE A 173 1.17 0.96 -20.40
CA ILE A 173 0.03 1.80 -19.99
C ILE A 173 0.24 2.31 -18.55
N CYS A 174 0.49 1.42 -17.60
CA CYS A 174 0.69 1.80 -16.19
C CYS A 174 1.88 2.76 -16.00
N ARG A 175 2.98 2.57 -16.74
CA ARG A 175 4.13 3.47 -16.71
C ARG A 175 3.80 4.87 -17.24
N GLU A 176 3.05 4.94 -18.34
CA GLU A 176 2.61 6.22 -18.92
C GLU A 176 1.55 6.91 -18.04
N VAL A 177 0.60 6.15 -17.49
CA VAL A 177 -0.37 6.64 -16.49
C VAL A 177 0.38 7.21 -15.28
N ARG A 178 1.38 6.49 -14.75
CA ARG A 178 2.21 7.03 -13.66
C ARG A 178 2.87 8.34 -14.05
N ALA A 179 3.37 8.48 -15.27
CA ALA A 179 4.01 9.71 -15.72
C ALA A 179 3.06 10.92 -15.72
N VAL A 180 1.76 10.75 -15.95
CA VAL A 180 0.77 11.84 -15.94
C VAL A 180 0.10 12.08 -14.59
N MET A 181 0.12 11.10 -13.68
CA MET A 181 -0.39 11.22 -12.31
C MET A 181 0.51 12.13 -11.46
N ARG A 182 0.43 13.44 -11.65
CA ARG A 182 1.26 14.46 -10.98
C ARG A 182 0.41 15.52 -10.29
N GLY A 183 1.06 16.36 -9.47
CA GLY A 183 0.39 17.46 -8.77
C GLY A 183 -0.76 16.96 -7.90
N PRO A 184 -1.99 17.50 -8.04
CA PRO A 184 -3.17 17.04 -7.30
C PRO A 184 -3.52 15.56 -7.47
N HIS A 185 -3.04 14.91 -8.54
CA HIS A 185 -3.28 13.50 -8.82
C HIS A 185 -2.05 12.63 -8.59
N ALA A 186 -1.07 13.08 -7.80
CA ALA A 186 0.15 12.34 -7.51
C ALA A 186 -0.09 11.16 -6.56
N VAL A 187 -0.78 10.11 -7.03
CA VAL A 187 -0.94 8.87 -6.27
C VAL A 187 0.40 8.24 -5.91
N GLY A 188 0.46 7.60 -4.75
CA GLY A 188 1.67 6.95 -4.25
C GLY A 188 2.16 5.82 -5.17
N ARG A 189 1.23 5.01 -5.71
CA ARG A 189 1.54 3.92 -6.64
C ARG A 189 0.51 3.76 -7.75
N VAL A 190 0.97 3.46 -8.96
CA VAL A 190 0.17 2.87 -10.04
C VAL A 190 0.52 1.38 -10.12
N ILE A 191 -0.47 0.49 -10.14
CA ILE A 191 -0.26 -0.97 -10.03
C ILE A 191 -0.92 -1.68 -11.21
N ALA A 192 -0.12 -2.42 -11.97
CA ALA A 192 -0.58 -3.35 -13.00
C ALA A 192 -1.10 -4.64 -12.34
N ARG A 193 -2.29 -5.08 -12.75
CA ARG A 193 -2.99 -6.26 -12.22
C ARG A 193 -3.44 -7.19 -13.36
N PRO A 194 -2.51 -7.85 -14.07
CA PRO A 194 -2.87 -8.81 -15.08
C PRO A 194 -3.63 -10.00 -14.45
N PHE A 195 -4.70 -10.43 -15.11
CA PHE A 195 -5.49 -11.58 -14.71
C PHE A 195 -5.75 -12.52 -15.89
N SER A 196 -6.10 -13.76 -15.60
CA SER A 196 -6.40 -14.82 -16.57
C SER A 196 -7.69 -15.54 -16.19
N GLY A 197 -8.14 -16.47 -17.05
CA GLY A 197 -9.29 -17.32 -16.81
C GLY A 197 -10.46 -16.94 -17.70
N ALA A 198 -11.67 -17.32 -17.31
CA ALA A 198 -12.88 -16.98 -18.06
C ALA A 198 -14.00 -16.59 -17.08
N SER A 199 -15.20 -16.33 -17.61
CA SER A 199 -16.35 -15.88 -16.84
C SER A 199 -16.80 -16.84 -15.74
N ASP A 200 -16.38 -18.11 -15.78
CA ASP A 200 -16.62 -19.13 -14.77
C ASP A 200 -15.53 -19.19 -13.67
N GLY A 201 -14.45 -18.42 -13.82
CA GLY A 201 -13.39 -18.29 -12.82
C GLY A 201 -12.21 -17.44 -13.30
N PHE A 202 -12.22 -16.14 -12.96
CA PHE A 202 -11.07 -15.27 -13.16
C PHE A 202 -10.08 -15.40 -11.99
N ALA A 203 -8.78 -15.33 -12.31
CA ALA A 203 -7.71 -15.41 -11.32
C ALA A 203 -6.62 -14.37 -11.62
N ARG A 204 -6.07 -13.77 -10.56
CA ARG A 204 -4.88 -12.91 -10.70
C ARG A 204 -3.67 -13.76 -11.07
N THR A 205 -2.80 -13.18 -11.89
CA THR A 205 -1.50 -13.78 -12.23
C THR A 205 -0.39 -13.22 -11.34
N ASP A 206 0.80 -13.82 -11.39
CA ASP A 206 2.01 -13.31 -10.72
C ASP A 206 2.59 -12.05 -11.40
N GLY A 207 2.03 -11.60 -12.54
CA GLY A 207 2.49 -10.44 -13.31
C GLY A 207 2.20 -9.07 -12.66
N ARG A 208 2.00 -9.02 -11.35
CA ARG A 208 1.83 -7.74 -10.65
C ARG A 208 3.09 -6.89 -10.84
N HIS A 209 2.91 -5.62 -11.22
CA HIS A 209 4.01 -4.65 -11.27
C HIS A 209 3.58 -3.30 -10.69
N ASP A 210 4.43 -2.72 -9.85
CA ASP A 210 4.13 -1.49 -9.12
C ASP A 210 5.04 -0.35 -9.59
N TYR A 211 4.45 0.79 -9.92
CA TYR A 211 5.13 2.03 -10.30
C TYR A 211 4.94 3.05 -9.18
N ALA A 212 5.93 3.12 -8.28
CA ALA A 212 5.90 4.05 -7.15
C ALA A 212 6.37 5.46 -7.54
N VAL A 213 5.91 6.46 -6.79
CA VAL A 213 6.54 7.78 -6.77
C VAL A 213 8.00 7.66 -6.28
N ALA A 214 8.91 8.44 -6.86
CA ALA A 214 10.29 8.54 -6.38
C ALA A 214 10.38 9.53 -5.20
N PRO A 215 11.35 9.39 -4.29
CA PRO A 215 11.61 10.38 -3.24
C PRO A 215 11.77 11.77 -3.86
N SER A 216 11.13 12.79 -3.27
CA SER A 216 11.12 14.15 -3.82
C SER A 216 12.47 14.87 -3.69
N ARG A 217 13.32 14.42 -2.76
CA ARG A 217 14.67 14.91 -2.53
C ARG A 217 15.59 13.80 -2.01
N PRO A 218 16.92 13.94 -2.17
CA PRO A 218 17.90 13.08 -1.49
C PRO A 218 17.76 13.08 0.03
#